data_AF-A0A0M8VKK5-F1
#
_entry.id   AF-A0A0M8VKK5-F1
#
_cell.length_a   1.000
_cell.length_b   1.000
_cell.length_c   1.000
_cell.angle_alpha   90.00
_cell.angle_beta   90.00
_cell.angle_gamma   90.00
#
_symmetry.space_group_name_H-M   'P 1'
#
loop_
_entity.id
_entity.type
_entity.pdbx_description
1 polymer ?
#
loop_
_entity_poly.entity_id
_entity_poly.type
_entity_poly.pdbx_seq_one_letter_code
_entity_poly.pdbx_strand_id
1 'polypeptide(L)' 'MTRVQLTDEAWEFIEPYLPIGRYGPYPERLRQQFEGVIWRFRTGGQWREMPTEFGAWPTVHNRFRQWRDAGV' A
#
# COMPACT_ATOMS: atom_id res chain seq x y z
N MET A 1 -10.01 4.51 -14.13
CA MET A 1 -10.19 3.07 -13.84
C MET A 1 -8.82 2.46 -13.61
N THR A 2 -8.34 2.55 -12.38
CA THR A 2 -7.07 1.91 -12.01
C THR A 2 -7.40 0.47 -11.67
N ARG A 3 -7.03 -0.46 -12.54
CA ARG A 3 -7.31 -1.88 -12.31
C ARG A 3 -6.57 -2.31 -11.04
N VAL A 4 -7.30 -2.74 -10.01
CA VAL A 4 -6.79 -3.52 -8.86
C VAL A 4 -5.94 -4.64 -9.46
N GLN A 5 -4.66 -4.66 -9.11
CA GLN A 5 -3.67 -5.53 -9.76
C GLN A 5 -3.25 -6.69 -8.86
N LEU A 6 -3.44 -6.57 -7.55
CA LEU A 6 -3.14 -7.69 -6.67
C LEU A 6 -4.25 -8.72 -6.79
N THR A 7 -3.89 -9.91 -7.26
CA THR A 7 -4.74 -11.08 -7.08
C THR A 7 -4.81 -11.44 -5.60
N ASP A 8 -5.83 -12.19 -5.21
CA ASP A 8 -5.99 -12.62 -3.82
C ASP A 8 -4.80 -13.49 -3.38
N GLU A 9 -4.27 -14.33 -4.27
CA GLU A 9 -3.13 -15.21 -3.98
C GLU A 9 -1.83 -14.41 -3.76
N ALA A 10 -1.59 -13.38 -4.59
CA ALA A 10 -0.44 -12.51 -4.42
C ALA A 10 -0.56 -11.69 -3.12
N TRP A 11 -1.78 -11.29 -2.77
CA TRP A 11 -2.05 -10.60 -1.51
C TRP A 11 -1.77 -11.50 -0.30
N GLU A 12 -2.33 -12.71 -0.28
CA GLU A 12 -2.13 -13.69 0.81
C GLU A 12 -0.65 -14.03 1.01
N PHE A 13 0.13 -14.04 -0.07
CA PHE A 13 1.58 -14.23 0.03
C PHE A 13 2.30 -13.02 0.65
N ILE A 14 1.92 -11.79 0.31
CA ILE A 14 2.63 -10.57 0.72
C ILE A 14 2.21 -10.10 2.12
N GLU A 15 0.91 -10.17 2.42
CA GLU A 15 0.30 -9.63 3.64
C GLU A 15 1.07 -10.00 4.94
N PRO A 16 1.50 -11.26 5.15
CA PRO A 16 2.19 -11.66 6.37
C PRO A 16 3.55 -10.97 6.59
N TYR A 17 4.17 -10.46 5.53
CA TYR A 17 5.48 -9.81 5.60
C TYR A 17 5.39 -8.31 5.87
N LEU A 18 4.21 -7.71 5.77
CA LEU A 18 4.03 -6.29 6.04
C LEU A 18 4.11 -6.04 7.56
N PRO A 19 4.92 -5.09 8.05
CA PRO A 19 5.08 -4.80 9.46
C PRO A 19 3.87 -3.99 9.97
N ILE A 20 2.77 -4.69 10.22
CA ILE A 20 1.49 -4.07 10.58
C ILE A 20 1.37 -3.93 12.11
N GLY A 21 1.83 -4.93 12.87
CA GLY A 21 1.68 -5.00 14.33
C GLY A 21 2.64 -4.12 15.15
N ARG A 22 3.67 -3.53 14.53
CA ARG A 22 4.67 -2.69 15.24
C ARG A 22 4.22 -1.23 15.42
N TYR A 23 3.23 -0.78 14.64
CA TYR A 23 2.88 0.64 14.50
C TYR A 23 1.38 0.96 14.70
N GLY A 24 0.58 0.01 15.18
CA GLY A 24 -0.84 0.22 15.49
C GLY A 24 -1.75 -0.96 15.08
N PRO A 25 -3.09 -0.77 15.12
CA PRO A 25 -4.04 -1.80 14.73
C PRO A 25 -3.94 -2.12 13.23
N TYR A 26 -4.39 -3.34 12.88
CA TYR A 26 -4.45 -3.79 11.49
C TYR A 26 -5.35 -2.86 10.66
N PRO A 27 -4.83 -2.17 9.61
CA PRO A 27 -5.64 -1.27 8.82
C PRO A 27 -6.68 -2.05 8.00
N GLU A 28 -7.95 -1.68 8.11
CA GLU A 28 -9.03 -2.24 7.26
C GLU A 28 -8.74 -2.08 5.77
N ARG A 29 -7.95 -1.06 5.39
CA ARG A 29 -7.61 -0.73 4.01
C ARG A 29 -6.18 -1.11 3.61
N LEU A 30 -5.55 -2.08 4.29
CA LEU A 30 -4.13 -2.40 4.07
C LEU A 30 -3.84 -2.78 2.62
N ARG A 31 -4.69 -3.63 2.02
CA ARG A 31 -4.56 -4.04 0.62
C ARG A 31 -4.64 -2.84 -0.33
N GLN A 32 -5.63 -1.97 -0.15
CA GLN A 32 -5.79 -0.79 -1.02
C GLN A 32 -4.61 0.18 -0.87
N GLN A 33 -4.06 0.32 0.35
CA GLN A 33 -2.86 1.12 0.58
C GLN A 33 -1.65 0.51 -0.14
N PHE A 34 -1.48 -0.81 -0.07
CA PHE A 34 -0.40 -1.51 -0.78
C PHE A 34 -0.53 -1.36 -2.31
N GLU A 35 -1.74 -1.46 -2.84
CA GLU A 35 -1.99 -1.19 -4.26
C GLU A 35 -1.68 0.25 -4.66
N GLY A 36 -1.93 1.23 -3.79
CA GLY A 36 -1.52 2.62 -4.00
C GLY A 36 0.00 2.78 -4.12
N VAL A 37 0.77 2.00 -3.34
CA VAL A 37 2.23 1.95 -3.44
C VAL A 37 2.66 1.32 -4.77
N ILE A 38 2.04 0.22 -5.19
CA ILE A 38 2.32 -0.41 -6.49
C ILE A 38 2.02 0.56 -7.63
N TRP A 39 0.88 1.24 -7.57
CA TRP A 39 0.52 2.25 -8.56
C TRP A 39 1.62 3.30 -8.68
N ARG A 40 2.11 3.83 -7.54
CA ARG A 40 3.18 4.84 -7.50
C ARG A 40 4.45 4.38 -8.19
N PHE A 41 4.87 3.13 -7.98
CA PHE A 41 6.08 2.58 -8.61
C PHE A 41 5.90 2.24 -10.08
N ARG A 42 4.70 1.78 -10.46
CA ARG A 42 4.38 1.42 -11.84
C ARG A 42 4.21 2.64 -12.74
N THR A 43 3.51 3.67 -12.27
CA THR A 43 3.22 4.87 -13.07
C THR A 43 4.31 5.93 -12.98
N GLY A 44 5.10 5.92 -11.90
CA GLY A 44 6.04 6.99 -11.60
C GLY A 44 5.38 8.32 -11.20
N GLY A 45 4.05 8.39 -11.13
CA GLY A 45 3.28 9.59 -10.84
C GLY A 45 3.50 10.14 -9.43
N GLN A 46 3.05 11.35 -9.15
CA GLN A 46 3.20 11.92 -7.81
C GLN A 46 2.23 11.25 -6.84
N TRP A 47 2.59 11.16 -5.55
CA TRP A 47 1.68 10.67 -4.51
C TRP A 47 0.35 11.42 -4.48
N ARG A 48 0.37 12.73 -4.76
CA ARG A 48 -0.84 13.58 -4.77
C ARG A 48 -1.80 13.28 -5.92
N GLU A 49 -1.31 12.63 -6.98
CA GLU A 49 -2.10 12.21 -8.14
C GLU A 49 -2.64 10.79 -7.99
N MET A 50 -2.28 10.11 -6.89
CA MET A 50 -2.71 8.76 -6.60
C MET A 50 -4.25 8.72 -6.49
N PRO A 51 -4.91 7.78 -7.19
CA PRO A 51 -6.35 7.56 -7.08
C PRO A 51 -6.81 7.38 -5.64
N THR A 52 -7.91 8.03 -5.27
CA THR A 52 -8.47 8.00 -3.91
C THR A 52 -9.03 6.63 -3.50
N GLU A 53 -9.24 5.73 -4.45
CA GLU A 53 -9.62 4.33 -4.22
C GLU A 53 -8.61 3.60 -3.31
N PHE A 54 -7.32 3.94 -3.43
CA PHE A 54 -6.23 3.41 -2.61
C PHE A 54 -6.18 4.01 -1.19
N GLY A 55 -7.02 5.01 -0.91
CA GLY A 55 -7.03 5.79 0.31
C GLY A 55 -6.33 7.13 0.17
N ALA A 56 -6.28 7.88 1.28
CA ALA A 56 -5.63 9.19 1.28
C ALA A 56 -4.12 9.04 1.07
N TRP A 57 -3.58 9.77 0.09
CA TRP A 57 -2.15 9.72 -0.25
C TRP A 57 -1.19 9.91 0.93
N PRO A 58 -1.45 10.77 1.95
CA PRO A 58 -0.53 10.93 3.07
C PRO A 58 -0.44 9.65 3.90
N THR A 59 -1.56 8.94 4.05
CA THR A 59 -1.65 7.68 4.78
C THR A 59 -0.89 6.58 4.05
N VAL A 60 -1.09 6.44 2.74
CA VAL A 60 -0.37 5.47 1.91
C VAL A 60 1.13 5.74 1.93
N HIS A 61 1.53 7.00 1.73
CA HIS A 61 2.94 7.39 1.77
C HIS A 61 3.59 7.12 3.14
N ASN A 62 2.92 7.48 4.23
CA ASN A 62 3.43 7.19 5.58
C ASN A 62 3.56 5.69 5.84
N ARG A 63 2.63 4.89 5.31
CA ARG A 63 2.71 3.43 5.43
C ARG A 63 3.87 2.85 4.62
N PHE A 64 4.03 3.29 3.37
CA PHE A 64 5.17 2.93 2.55
C PHE A 64 6.49 3.24 3.25
N ARG A 65 6.62 4.43 3.86
CA ARG A 65 7.81 4.79 4.63
C ARG A 65 8.09 3.82 5.78
N GLN A 66 7.06 3.40 6.52
CA GLN A 66 7.21 2.41 7.60
C GLN A 66 7.69 1.06 7.07
N TRP A 67 7.16 0.59 5.94
CA TRP A 67 7.58 -0.66 5.31
C TRP A 67 9.04 -0.60 4.85
N ARG A 68 9.40 0.47 4.14
CA ARG A 68 10.78 0.73 3.72
C ARG A 68 11.75 0.77 4.90
N ASP A 69 11.40 1.49 5.96
CA ASP A 69 12.26 1.64 7.15
C ASP A 69 12.37 0.31 7.94
N ALA A 70 11.44 -0.63 7.74
CA ALA A 70 11.50 -1.98 8.28
C ALA A 70 12.22 -2.99 7.36
N GLY A 71 12.68 -2.56 6.16
CA GLY A 71 13.39 -3.42 5.21
C GLY A 71 12.50 -4.29 4.34
N VAL A 72 11.22 -3.92 4.17
CA VAL A 72 10.28 -4.54 3.22
C VAL A 72 10.34 -3.85 1.87
#